data_AF-A0A645FBV6-F1
#
_entry.id   AF-A0A645FBV6-F1
#
_cell.length_a   1.000
_cell.length_b   1.000
_cell.length_c   1.000
_cell.angle_alpha   90.00
_cell.angle_beta   90.00
_cell.angle_gamma   90.00
#
_symmetry.space_group_name_H-M   'P 1'
#
loop_
_entity.id
_entity.type
_entity.pdbx_description
1 polymer ?
#
loop_
_entity_poly.entity_id
_entity_poly.type
_entity_poly.pdbx_seq_one_letter_code
_entity_poly.pdbx_strand_id
1 'polypeptide(L)'
;MAAAVASLADNESQQETFHFMKKEKSHLTQVLTDLGFKVIPSHANFLFVSLEGHPNAMIDKLAEQVIFKPGKYFGYPSHFRLTIGTTDQNRQVIEMVKQLIN
;
A
#
# COMPACT_ATOMS: atom_id res chain seq x y z
N MET A 1 13.01 20.30 -18.28
CA MET A 1 11.56 20.11 -18.54
C MET A 1 11.37 19.02 -19.60
N ALA A 2 11.76 17.77 -19.31
CA ALA A 2 11.72 16.66 -20.29
C ALA A 2 11.09 15.36 -19.74
N ALA A 3 10.53 15.38 -18.52
CA ALA A 3 9.90 14.20 -17.90
C ALA A 3 8.38 14.11 -18.13
N ALA A 4 7.74 15.16 -18.69
CA ALA A 4 6.29 15.23 -18.87
C ALA A 4 5.80 14.78 -20.27
N VAL A 5 6.70 14.65 -21.24
CA VAL A 5 6.32 14.38 -22.65
C VAL A 5 6.40 12.89 -23.00
N ALA A 6 7.16 12.09 -22.23
CA ALA A 6 7.29 10.66 -22.48
C ALA A 6 6.12 9.82 -21.93
N SER A 7 5.28 10.35 -21.03
CA SER A 7 4.20 9.58 -20.40
C SER A 7 2.89 9.50 -21.23
N LEU A 8 2.87 10.06 -22.44
CA LEU A 8 1.65 10.20 -23.26
C LEU A 8 1.59 9.28 -24.48
N ALA A 9 2.65 8.51 -24.77
CA ALA A 9 2.76 7.73 -26.01
C ALA A 9 2.70 6.20 -25.82
N ASP A 10 2.42 5.70 -24.61
CA ASP A 10 2.58 4.28 -24.28
C ASP A 10 1.21 3.63 -23.98
N ASN A 11 0.46 3.29 -25.02
CA ASN A 11 -0.83 2.60 -24.87
C ASN A 11 -0.68 1.09 -24.61
N GLU A 12 0.44 0.47 -24.99
CA GLU A 12 0.71 -0.95 -24.71
C GLU A 12 1.20 -1.17 -23.27
N SER A 13 2.12 -0.33 -22.77
CA SER A 13 2.62 -0.38 -21.38
C SER A 13 1.52 -0.16 -20.32
N GLN A 14 0.42 0.52 -20.68
CA GLN A 14 -0.69 0.78 -19.76
C GLN A 14 -1.47 -0.49 -19.38
N GLN A 15 -1.64 -1.44 -20.31
CA GLN A 15 -2.35 -2.69 -20.01
C GLN A 15 -1.53 -3.61 -19.10
N GLU A 16 -0.22 -3.73 -19.36
CA GLU A 16 0.69 -4.48 -18.51
C GLU A 16 0.80 -3.87 -17.12
N THR A 17 0.91 -2.54 -17.03
CA THR A 17 0.92 -1.81 -15.76
C THR A 17 -0.38 -2.00 -15.00
N PHE A 18 -1.52 -1.99 -15.68
CA PHE A 18 -2.83 -2.24 -15.06
C PHE A 18 -2.95 -3.67 -14.53
N HIS A 19 -2.53 -4.67 -15.30
CA HIS A 19 -2.51 -6.06 -14.85
C HIS A 19 -1.56 -6.28 -13.69
N PHE A 20 -0.38 -5.69 -13.73
CA PHE A 20 0.58 -5.69 -12.64
C PHE A 20 -0.02 -5.07 -11.38
N MET A 21 -0.56 -3.86 -11.48
CA MET A 21 -1.21 -3.18 -10.34
C MET A 21 -2.36 -4.00 -9.77
N LYS A 22 -3.21 -4.59 -10.61
CA LYS A 22 -4.32 -5.45 -10.17
C LYS A 22 -3.82 -6.68 -9.41
N LYS A 23 -2.77 -7.34 -9.93
CA LYS A 23 -2.15 -8.52 -9.31
C LYS A 23 -1.52 -8.17 -7.96
N GLU A 24 -0.67 -7.15 -7.91
CA GLU A 24 0.02 -6.72 -6.69
C GLU A 24 -0.98 -6.22 -5.65
N LYS A 25 -1.99 -5.47 -6.06
CA LYS A 25 -3.08 -5.03 -5.18
C LYS A 25 -3.81 -6.22 -4.56
N SER A 26 -4.18 -7.21 -5.38
CA SER A 26 -4.85 -8.42 -4.89
C SER A 26 -3.95 -9.20 -3.92
N HIS A 27 -2.66 -9.30 -4.23
CA HIS A 27 -1.69 -9.98 -3.38
C HIS A 27 -1.53 -9.28 -2.02
N LEU A 28 -1.30 -7.97 -2.01
CA LEU A 28 -1.19 -7.18 -0.78
C LEU A 28 -2.48 -7.24 0.03
N THR A 29 -3.63 -7.14 -0.63
CA THR A 29 -4.94 -7.24 0.03
C THR A 29 -5.08 -8.58 0.75
N GLN A 30 -4.76 -9.69 0.07
CA GLN A 30 -4.84 -11.03 0.66
C GLN A 30 -3.92 -11.17 1.85
N VAL A 31 -2.62 -10.84 1.68
CA VAL A 31 -1.63 -11.00 2.75
C VAL A 31 -1.97 -10.14 3.96
N LEU A 32 -2.34 -8.88 3.77
CA LEU A 32 -2.73 -8.02 4.89
C LEU A 32 -4.00 -8.52 5.58
N THR A 33 -4.97 -9.05 4.82
CA THR A 33 -6.18 -9.67 5.39
C THR A 33 -5.84 -10.91 6.21
N ASP A 34 -4.94 -11.77 5.73
CA ASP A 34 -4.48 -12.98 6.43
C ASP A 34 -3.73 -12.64 7.72
N LEU A 35 -3.05 -11.47 7.76
CA LEU A 35 -2.38 -10.95 8.96
C LEU A 35 -3.35 -10.24 9.93
N GLY A 36 -4.65 -10.21 9.64
CA GLY A 36 -5.69 -9.64 10.49
C GLY A 36 -6.06 -8.18 10.19
N PHE A 37 -5.45 -7.55 9.18
CA PHE A 37 -5.76 -6.17 8.80
C PHE A 37 -7.00 -6.10 7.91
N LYS A 38 -7.81 -5.06 8.10
CA LYS A 38 -8.94 -4.79 7.20
C LYS A 38 -8.52 -3.86 6.08
N VAL A 39 -8.47 -4.38 4.85
CA VAL A 39 -8.11 -3.61 3.65
C VAL A 39 -9.37 -3.12 2.93
N ILE A 40 -9.46 -1.81 2.69
CA ILE A 40 -10.55 -1.20 1.95
C ILE A 40 -10.26 -1.26 0.43
N PRO A 41 -11.21 -1.73 -0.40
CA PRO A 41 -11.02 -1.78 -1.84
C PRO A 41 -10.81 -0.37 -2.41
N SER A 42 -9.69 -0.19 -3.13
CA SER A 42 -9.31 1.09 -3.74
C SER A 42 -9.13 0.96 -5.25
N HIS A 43 -9.63 1.91 -6.03
CA HIS A 43 -9.38 1.95 -7.49
C HIS A 43 -8.11 2.73 -7.87
N ALA A 44 -7.31 3.12 -6.88
CA ALA A 44 -6.10 3.92 -7.05
C ALA A 44 -4.83 3.11 -6.78
N ASN A 45 -3.67 3.75 -6.98
CA ASN A 45 -2.32 3.18 -6.75
C ASN A 45 -1.97 3.06 -5.24
N PHE A 46 -2.97 2.97 -4.38
CA PHE A 46 -2.81 2.83 -2.94
C PHE A 46 -3.93 2.01 -2.34
N LEU A 47 -3.65 1.32 -1.24
CA LEU A 47 -4.60 0.64 -0.39
C LEU A 47 -4.84 1.44 0.87
N PHE A 48 -6.06 1.43 1.37
CA PHE A 48 -6.38 1.98 2.68
C PHE A 48 -6.60 0.83 3.64
N VAL A 49 -5.90 0.81 4.75
CA VAL A 49 -5.84 -0.35 5.64
C VAL A 49 -6.11 0.11 7.06
N SER A 50 -7.01 -0.58 7.74
CA SER A 50 -7.32 -0.34 9.14
C SER A 50 -6.37 -1.12 10.05
N LEU A 51 -5.86 -0.44 11.06
CA LEU A 51 -5.11 -0.95 12.21
C LEU A 51 -5.99 -1.00 13.47
N GLU A 52 -7.31 -0.90 13.33
CA GLU A 52 -8.22 -1.06 14.48
C GLU A 52 -7.96 -2.40 15.18
N GLY A 53 -7.68 -2.34 16.49
CA GLY A 53 -7.34 -3.52 17.29
C GLY A 53 -5.83 -3.80 17.42
N HIS A 54 -4.96 -3.08 16.70
CA HIS A 54 -3.50 -3.18 16.86
C HIS A 54 -2.94 -2.11 17.81
N PRO A 55 -1.78 -2.35 18.45
CA PRO A 55 -1.17 -1.38 19.37
C PRO A 55 -0.79 -0.07 18.67
N ASN A 56 -1.01 1.08 19.33
CA ASN A 56 -0.59 2.39 18.82
C ASN A 56 0.91 2.44 18.46
N ALA A 57 1.76 1.72 19.19
CA ALA A 57 3.18 1.60 18.89
C ALA A 57 3.47 1.00 17.50
N MET A 58 2.61 0.10 17.01
CA MET A 58 2.70 -0.42 15.65
C MET A 58 2.33 0.67 14.63
N ILE A 59 1.29 1.45 14.92
CA ILE A 59 0.85 2.57 14.08
C ILE A 59 1.99 3.60 13.94
N ASP A 60 2.65 3.93 15.05
CA ASP A 60 3.75 4.89 15.07
C ASP A 60 4.97 4.39 14.28
N LYS A 61 5.35 3.12 14.46
CA LYS A 61 6.45 2.51 13.67
C LYS A 61 6.15 2.46 12.18
N LEU A 62 4.91 2.17 11.80
CA LEU A 62 4.50 2.20 10.40
C LEU A 62 4.50 3.64 9.85
N ALA A 63 4.16 4.64 10.67
CA ALA A 63 4.17 6.05 10.26
C ALA A 63 5.56 6.60 9.91
N GLU A 64 6.64 5.98 10.41
CA GLU A 64 8.02 6.32 10.06
C GLU A 64 8.41 5.87 8.65
N GLN A 65 7.62 4.99 8.03
CA GLN A 65 7.94 4.39 6.74
C GLN A 65 7.36 5.20 5.59
N VAL A 66 8.20 5.53 4.60
CA VAL A 66 7.84 6.41 3.47
C VAL A 66 6.62 5.94 2.68
N ILE A 67 6.38 4.61 2.63
CA ILE A 67 5.31 3.99 1.86
C ILE A 67 3.95 4.05 2.60
N PHE A 68 3.99 4.21 3.92
CA PHE A 68 2.82 4.28 4.80
C PHE A 68 2.51 5.73 5.14
N LYS A 69 1.33 6.22 4.73
CA LYS A 69 0.85 7.53 5.17
C LYS A 69 -0.22 7.37 6.23
N PRO A 70 -0.04 7.96 7.44
CA PRO A 70 -1.05 7.98 8.47
C PRO A 70 -2.41 8.48 7.98
N GLY A 71 -3.46 7.70 8.23
CA GLY A 71 -4.85 8.06 7.96
C GLY A 71 -5.34 9.24 8.83
N LYS A 72 -4.61 9.58 9.90
CA LYS A 72 -4.89 10.75 10.75
C LYS A 72 -5.00 12.06 9.98
N TYR A 73 -4.27 12.19 8.86
CA TYR A 73 -4.36 13.36 7.98
C TYR A 73 -5.72 13.47 7.26
N PHE A 74 -6.49 12.38 7.22
CA PHE A 74 -7.80 12.28 6.58
C PHE A 74 -8.94 12.07 7.59
N GLY A 75 -8.68 12.22 8.90
CA GLY A 75 -9.67 11.99 9.95
C GLY A 75 -9.82 10.53 10.41
N TYR A 76 -8.95 9.63 9.95
CA TYR A 76 -8.98 8.20 10.30
C TYR A 76 -7.69 7.80 11.06
N PRO A 77 -7.59 8.07 12.36
CA PRO A 77 -6.35 7.91 13.13
C PRO A 77 -5.85 6.46 13.19
N SER A 78 -6.76 5.49 13.15
CA SER A 78 -6.45 4.05 13.17
C SER A 78 -6.29 3.45 11.78
N HIS A 79 -6.09 4.26 10.74
CA HIS A 79 -5.90 3.77 9.38
C HIS A 79 -4.59 4.25 8.79
N PHE A 80 -4.13 3.58 7.74
CA PHE A 80 -3.00 4.02 6.92
C PHE A 80 -3.29 3.84 5.45
N ARG A 81 -2.67 4.72 4.66
CA ARG A 81 -2.63 4.61 3.20
C ARG A 81 -1.30 3.98 2.80
N LEU A 82 -1.35 2.76 2.31
CA LEU A 82 -0.21 2.04 1.74
C LEU A 82 -0.13 2.31 0.24
N THR A 83 1.00 2.84 -0.22
CA THR A 83 1.22 3.01 -1.67
C THR A 83 1.65 1.66 -2.27
N ILE A 84 1.07 1.27 -3.41
CA ILE A 84 1.45 0.04 -4.11
C ILE A 84 2.74 0.34 -4.89
N GLY A 85 3.83 -0.31 -4.51
CA GLY A 85 5.14 -0.18 -5.14
C GLY A 85 5.43 -1.31 -6.12
N THR A 86 6.71 -1.50 -6.42
CA THR A 86 7.20 -2.68 -7.15
C THR A 86 7.01 -3.95 -6.31
N THR A 87 7.07 -5.14 -6.94
CA THR A 87 6.95 -6.41 -6.21
C THR A 87 7.96 -6.55 -5.07
N ASP A 88 9.18 -6.01 -5.24
CA ASP A 88 10.20 -6.03 -4.19
C ASP A 88 9.84 -5.11 -3.02
N GLN A 89 9.41 -3.87 -3.31
CA GLN A 89 8.92 -2.94 -2.28
C GLN A 89 7.72 -3.50 -1.52
N ASN A 90 6.76 -4.10 -2.24
CA ASN A 90 5.58 -4.73 -1.65
C ASN A 90 5.96 -5.90 -0.74
N ARG A 91 6.95 -6.71 -1.14
CA ARG A 91 7.48 -7.80 -0.32
C ARG A 91 8.17 -7.28 0.95
N GLN A 92 9.02 -6.26 0.83
CA GLN A 92 9.69 -5.64 1.99
C GLN A 92 8.68 -5.10 3.01
N VAL A 93 7.60 -4.47 2.52
CA VAL A 93 6.49 -4.00 3.35
C VAL A 93 5.82 -5.16 4.09
N ILE A 94 5.50 -6.25 3.40
CA ILE A 94 4.88 -7.44 4.01
C ILE A 94 5.76 -8.01 5.12
N GLU A 95 7.05 -8.18 4.86
CA GLU A 95 7.99 -8.73 5.85
C GLU A 95 8.14 -7.82 7.06
N MET A 96 8.20 -6.50 6.86
CA MET A 96 8.20 -5.53 7.96
C MET A 96 6.92 -5.63 8.79
N VAL A 97 5.75 -5.67 8.16
CA VAL A 97 4.46 -5.81 8.87
C VAL A 97 4.44 -7.11 9.67
N LYS A 98 4.91 -8.23 9.11
CA LYS A 98 5.04 -9.51 9.82
C LYS A 98 5.97 -9.41 11.04
N GLN A 99 7.08 -8.68 10.95
CA GLN A 99 7.98 -8.47 12.08
C GLN A 99 7.38 -7.60 13.19
N LEU A 100 6.40 -6.74 12.86
CA LEU A 100 5.76 -5.85 13.83
C LEU A 100 4.61 -6.52 14.60
N ILE A 101 4.02 -7.57 14.04
CA ILE A 101 2.94 -8.34 14.69
C ILE A 101 3.44 -9.52 15.54
N ASN A 102 4.72 -9.89 15.40
CA ASN A 102 5.34 -11.03 16.07
C ASN A 102 6.12 -10.58 17.30
#